data_AF-A0A0L0EU57-F1
#
_entry.id   AF-A0A0L0EU57-F1
#
_cell.length_a   1.000
_cell.length_b   1.000
_cell.length_c   1.000
_cell.angle_alpha   90.00
_cell.angle_beta   90.00
_cell.angle_gamma   90.00
#
_symmetry.space_group_name_H-M   'P 1'
#
loop_
_entity.id
_entity.type
_entity.pdbx_description
1 polymer ?
#
loop_
_entity_poly.entity_id
_entity_poly.type
_entity_poly.pdbx_seq_one_letter_code
_entity_poly.pdbx_strand_id
1 'polypeptide(L)'
;MNYITVAIALVTIPTSSDISLIFKNTASSSEHIVIDDQTEFQFLGSLSNGDKVFNYRRYFNGGLRASLRLVVIGVKHDLVGMYEINDWATHIDELCVYFDYPASTGNSICLESGRLPVQAWIDGALPTLFR
;
A
#
# COMPACT_ATOMS: atom_id res chain seq x y z
N MET A 1 0.96 50.24 -21.91
CA MET A 1 1.73 49.18 -21.23
C MET A 1 0.87 47.92 -21.28
N ASN A 2 1.22 46.97 -22.14
CA ASN A 2 0.45 45.72 -22.30
C ASN A 2 1.18 44.61 -21.54
N TYR A 3 0.54 44.05 -20.52
CA TYR A 3 1.04 42.87 -19.82
C TYR A 3 0.47 41.63 -20.52
N ILE A 4 1.36 40.82 -21.08
CA ILE A 4 1.02 39.48 -21.58
C ILE A 4 1.06 38.55 -20.38
N THR A 5 -0.10 38.09 -19.94
CA THR A 5 -0.21 37.05 -18.93
C THR A 5 -0.01 35.70 -19.61
N VAL A 6 1.13 35.06 -19.37
CA VAL A 6 1.38 33.68 -19.81
C VAL A 6 0.75 32.74 -18.78
N ALA A 7 -0.42 32.19 -19.10
CA ALA A 7 -1.00 31.10 -18.34
C ALA A 7 -0.24 29.81 -18.65
N ILE A 8 0.63 29.38 -17.74
CA ILE A 8 1.25 28.06 -17.80
C ILE A 8 0.17 27.04 -17.41
N ALA A 9 -0.42 26.39 -18.40
CA ALA A 9 -1.25 25.22 -18.18
C ALA A 9 -0.34 24.06 -17.77
N LEU A 10 -0.22 23.82 -16.46
CA LEU A 10 0.31 22.56 -15.94
C LEU A 10 -0.68 21.46 -16.30
N VAL A 11 -0.45 20.79 -17.43
CA VAL A 11 -1.10 19.54 -17.77
C VAL A 11 -0.56 18.47 -16.81
N THR A 12 -1.32 18.15 -15.78
CA THR A 12 -1.05 17.02 -14.88
C THR A 12 -1.23 15.71 -15.66
N ILE A 13 -0.12 15.04 -16.00
CA ILE A 13 -0.11 13.72 -16.66
C ILE A 13 -0.22 12.59 -15.59
N PRO A 14 -0.50 11.33 -15.98
CA PRO A 14 -1.47 10.43 -15.35
C PRO A 14 -0.86 9.63 -14.19
N THR A 15 -1.18 9.97 -12.94
CA THR A 15 -0.56 9.30 -11.78
C THR A 15 -1.07 7.88 -11.52
N SER A 16 -2.27 7.51 -11.99
CA SER A 16 -2.89 6.21 -11.63
C SER A 16 -2.41 5.02 -12.47
N SER A 17 -2.12 5.23 -13.76
CA SER A 17 -1.66 4.17 -14.67
C SER A 17 -0.25 3.70 -14.32
N ASP A 18 0.61 4.63 -13.89
CA ASP A 18 2.00 4.35 -13.53
C ASP A 18 2.07 3.53 -12.23
N ILE A 19 1.29 3.92 -11.21
CA ILE A 19 1.26 3.23 -9.92
C ILE A 19 0.73 1.80 -10.02
N SER A 20 -0.32 1.58 -10.82
CA SER A 20 -0.85 0.24 -11.08
C SER A 20 0.17 -0.64 -11.83
N LEU A 21 0.95 -0.04 -12.74
CA LEU A 21 2.00 -0.74 -13.47
C LEU A 21 3.16 -1.12 -12.55
N ILE A 22 3.56 -0.24 -11.61
CA ILE A 22 4.55 -0.56 -10.58
C ILE A 22 4.12 -1.79 -9.79
N PHE A 23 2.89 -1.82 -9.28
CA PHE A 23 2.40 -2.97 -8.51
C PHE A 23 2.43 -4.26 -9.34
N LYS A 24 1.95 -4.21 -10.59
CA LYS A 24 1.94 -5.37 -11.49
C LYS A 24 3.35 -5.88 -11.83
N ASN A 25 4.29 -4.97 -12.06
CA ASN A 25 5.68 -5.32 -12.35
C ASN A 25 6.33 -5.97 -11.12
N THR A 26 6.17 -5.39 -9.93
CA THR A 26 6.67 -5.99 -8.69
C THR A 26 6.05 -7.37 -8.45
N ALA A 27 4.75 -7.52 -8.67
CA ALA A 27 4.07 -8.82 -8.56
C ALA A 27 4.62 -9.86 -9.54
N SER A 28 4.94 -9.46 -10.79
CA SER A 28 5.53 -10.37 -11.78
C SER A 28 6.92 -10.91 -11.38
N SER A 29 7.60 -10.21 -10.46
CA SER A 29 8.91 -10.59 -9.92
C SER A 29 8.86 -11.23 -8.53
N SER A 30 7.67 -11.39 -7.94
CA SER A 30 7.48 -11.92 -6.59
C SER A 30 6.66 -13.21 -6.63
N GLU A 31 7.09 -14.24 -5.90
CA GLU A 31 6.28 -15.45 -5.71
C GLU A 31 5.13 -15.28 -4.69
N HIS A 32 5.10 -14.15 -3.98
CA HIS A 32 4.15 -13.89 -2.89
C HIS A 32 2.92 -13.10 -3.32
N ILE A 33 2.98 -12.42 -4.48
CA ILE A 33 1.89 -11.60 -5.00
C ILE A 33 1.40 -12.22 -6.29
N VAL A 34 0.14 -12.66 -6.32
CA VAL A 34 -0.48 -13.19 -7.52
C VAL A 34 -1.50 -12.19 -8.02
N ILE A 35 -1.52 -11.94 -9.33
CA ILE A 35 -2.51 -11.08 -9.98
C ILE A 35 -3.24 -11.93 -11.01
N ASP A 36 -4.49 -12.23 -10.70
CA ASP A 36 -5.45 -12.95 -11.53
C ASP A 36 -6.84 -12.27 -11.46
N ASP A 37 -7.85 -12.89 -12.05
CA ASP A 37 -9.24 -12.42 -12.02
C ASP A 37 -9.89 -12.46 -10.62
N GLN A 38 -9.22 -13.10 -9.65
CA GLN A 38 -9.65 -13.21 -8.25
C GLN A 38 -8.85 -12.27 -7.34
N THR A 39 -8.16 -11.28 -7.91
CA THR A 39 -7.29 -10.36 -7.18
C THR A 39 -7.79 -8.92 -7.26
N GLU A 40 -7.90 -8.27 -6.11
CA GLU A 40 -8.12 -6.84 -5.97
C GLU A 40 -6.90 -6.18 -5.33
N PHE A 41 -6.50 -5.01 -5.83
CA PHE A 41 -5.51 -4.19 -5.15
C PHE A 41 -5.84 -2.70 -5.33
N GLN A 42 -5.46 -1.91 -4.34
CA GLN A 42 -5.72 -0.47 -4.30
C GLN A 42 -4.48 0.24 -3.77
N PHE A 43 -3.99 1.22 -4.52
CA PHE A 43 -2.97 2.12 -4.01
C PHE A 43 -3.57 2.99 -2.90
N LEU A 44 -2.93 2.97 -1.73
CA LEU A 44 -3.37 3.73 -0.57
C LEU A 44 -2.65 5.08 -0.48
N GLY A 45 -1.36 5.10 -0.82
CA GLY A 45 -0.52 6.28 -0.74
C GLY A 45 0.95 5.92 -0.56
N SER A 46 1.76 6.91 -0.19
CA SER A 46 3.19 6.72 0.09
C SER A 46 3.52 7.09 1.52
N LEU A 47 4.40 6.31 2.14
CA LEU A 47 5.05 6.67 3.39
C LEU A 47 6.08 7.79 3.15
N SER A 48 6.49 8.48 4.22
CA SER A 48 7.45 9.60 4.13
C SER A 48 8.83 9.20 3.62
N ASN A 49 9.20 7.91 3.71
CA ASN A 49 10.42 7.37 3.12
C ASN A 49 10.29 7.10 1.60
N GLY A 50 9.12 7.35 1.01
CA GLY A 50 8.82 7.18 -0.41
C GLY A 50 8.26 5.80 -0.79
N ASP A 51 8.18 4.86 0.15
CA ASP A 51 7.63 3.53 -0.10
C ASP A 51 6.12 3.63 -0.40
N LYS A 52 5.67 2.86 -1.39
CA LYS A 52 4.30 2.84 -1.86
C LYS A 52 3.54 1.74 -1.15
N VAL A 53 2.36 2.06 -0.62
CA VAL A 53 1.53 1.12 0.14
C VAL A 53 0.26 0.80 -0.64
N PHE A 54 -0.08 -0.49 -0.66
CA PHE A 54 -1.24 -1.01 -1.34
C PHE A 54 -2.05 -1.91 -0.41
N ASN A 55 -3.36 -1.75 -0.45
CA ASN A 55 -4.26 -2.81 -0.01
C ASN A 55 -4.29 -3.89 -1.08
N TYR A 56 -4.20 -5.15 -0.67
CA TYR A 56 -4.29 -6.31 -1.54
C TYR A 56 -5.27 -7.31 -0.97
N ARG A 57 -6.10 -7.89 -1.83
CA ARG A 57 -7.03 -8.95 -1.49
C ARG A 57 -7.03 -9.99 -2.59
N ARG A 58 -6.87 -11.26 -2.22
CA ARG A 58 -7.04 -12.39 -3.14
C ARG A 58 -8.13 -13.31 -2.65
N TYR A 59 -9.09 -13.61 -3.52
CA TYR A 59 -10.19 -14.51 -3.24
C TYR A 59 -9.83 -15.95 -3.60
N PHE A 60 -10.39 -16.89 -2.85
CA PHE A 60 -10.25 -18.33 -3.04
C PHE A 60 -11.62 -19.00 -2.95
N ASN A 61 -11.71 -20.23 -3.45
CA ASN A 61 -12.92 -21.05 -3.39
C ASN A 61 -14.16 -20.31 -3.95
N GLY A 62 -13.99 -19.64 -5.09
CA GLY A 62 -15.09 -18.90 -5.75
C GLY A 62 -15.59 -17.69 -4.95
N GLY A 63 -14.72 -17.01 -4.19
CA GLY A 63 -15.08 -15.81 -3.42
C GLY A 63 -15.44 -16.06 -1.95
N LEU A 64 -15.50 -17.31 -1.50
CA LEU A 64 -15.89 -17.66 -0.12
C LEU A 64 -14.83 -17.34 0.93
N ARG A 65 -13.56 -17.24 0.53
CA ARG A 65 -12.45 -16.88 1.42
C ARG A 65 -11.61 -15.82 0.74
N ALA A 66 -11.04 -14.92 1.53
CA ALA A 66 -10.10 -13.94 1.05
C ALA A 66 -8.86 -13.91 1.93
N SER A 67 -7.69 -13.74 1.32
CA SER A 67 -6.47 -13.34 1.99
C SER A 67 -6.32 -11.84 1.80
N LEU A 68 -6.26 -11.08 2.89
CA LEU A 68 -6.03 -9.66 2.88
C LEU A 68 -4.59 -9.40 3.30
N ARG A 69 -3.92 -8.51 2.57
CA ARG A 69 -2.54 -8.12 2.82
C ARG A 69 -2.38 -6.61 2.69
N LEU A 70 -1.52 -6.05 3.54
CA LEU A 70 -0.92 -4.75 3.30
C LEU A 70 0.40 -4.99 2.58
N VAL A 71 0.55 -4.49 1.36
CA VAL A 71 1.76 -4.66 0.55
C VAL A 71 2.52 -3.34 0.49
N VAL A 72 3.82 -3.39 0.73
CA VAL A 72 4.71 -2.22 0.68
C VAL A 72 5.79 -2.44 -0.37
N ILE A 73 5.82 -1.55 -1.36
CA ILE A 73 6.76 -1.56 -2.48
C ILE A 73 7.74 -0.41 -2.31
N GLY A 74 9.03 -0.73 -2.36
CA GLY A 74 10.11 0.22 -2.17
C GLY A 74 10.21 1.25 -3.29
N VAL A 75 10.97 2.32 -3.04
CA VAL A 75 11.30 3.33 -4.07
C VAL A 75 12.03 2.77 -5.29
N LYS A 76 12.64 1.57 -5.16
CA LYS A 76 13.29 0.84 -6.26
C LYS A 76 12.37 -0.19 -6.93
N HIS A 77 11.07 -0.17 -6.59
CA HIS A 77 10.02 -1.05 -7.11
C HIS A 77 10.19 -2.53 -6.74
N ASP A 78 10.91 -2.81 -5.65
CA ASP A 78 11.04 -4.11 -5.01
C ASP A 78 9.98 -4.31 -3.90
N LEU A 79 9.62 -5.56 -3.61
CA LEU A 79 8.77 -5.88 -2.47
C LEU A 79 9.56 -5.68 -1.17
N VAL A 80 9.21 -4.66 -0.39
CA VAL A 80 9.87 -4.35 0.88
C VAL A 80 9.21 -5.08 2.04
N GLY A 81 7.91 -5.35 1.90
CA GLY A 81 7.15 -5.92 2.99
C GLY A 81 5.72 -6.28 2.66
N MET A 82 5.20 -7.28 3.38
CA MET A 82 3.81 -7.66 3.34
C MET A 82 3.32 -8.06 4.74
N TYR A 83 2.19 -7.52 5.20
CA TYR A 83 1.53 -7.93 6.44
C TYR A 83 0.23 -8.66 6.14
N GLU A 84 -0.06 -9.71 6.90
CA GLU A 84 -1.41 -10.27 7.03
C GLU A 84 -2.27 -9.33 7.87
N ILE A 85 -3.41 -8.92 7.32
CA ILE A 85 -4.33 -7.96 7.97
C ILE A 85 -5.75 -8.52 7.91
N ASN A 86 -6.59 -8.11 8.86
CA ASN A 86 -7.99 -8.56 8.91
C ASN A 86 -8.92 -7.67 8.07
N ASP A 87 -8.54 -6.41 7.86
CA ASP A 87 -9.28 -5.47 7.03
C ASP A 87 -8.32 -4.48 6.36
N TRP A 88 -8.78 -3.82 5.31
CA TRP A 88 -8.02 -2.83 4.57
C TRP A 88 -7.63 -1.63 5.43
N ALA A 89 -6.43 -1.13 5.17
CA ALA A 89 -6.02 0.16 5.69
C ALA A 89 -6.84 1.27 5.02
N THR A 90 -7.18 2.30 5.79
CA THR A 90 -8.05 3.39 5.36
C THR A 90 -7.28 4.59 4.83
N HIS A 91 -6.11 4.88 5.39
CA HIS A 91 -5.27 6.00 4.97
C HIS A 91 -3.82 5.85 5.43
N ILE A 92 -2.98 6.77 4.97
CA ILE A 92 -1.59 6.94 5.42
C ILE A 92 -1.45 8.36 5.95
N ASP A 93 -0.75 8.49 7.07
CA ASP A 93 -0.28 9.77 7.58
C ASP A 93 1.21 9.67 7.87
N GLU A 94 2.00 10.40 7.07
CA GLU A 94 3.46 10.44 7.05
C GLU A 94 4.14 9.06 7.19
N LEU A 95 4.38 8.63 8.43
CA LEU A 95 5.13 7.43 8.79
C LEU A 95 4.24 6.20 9.00
N CYS A 96 2.91 6.38 9.05
CA CYS A 96 1.99 5.40 9.57
C CYS A 96 0.88 5.07 8.57
N VAL A 97 0.57 3.79 8.47
CA VAL A 97 -0.59 3.26 7.76
C VAL A 97 -1.67 2.97 8.79
N TYR A 98 -2.86 3.53 8.61
CA TYR A 98 -3.95 3.45 9.59
C TYR A 98 -5.08 2.54 9.13
N PHE A 99 -5.75 1.93 10.09
CA PHE A 99 -6.87 1.00 9.94
C PHE A 99 -8.07 1.51 10.75
N ASP A 100 -9.29 1.11 10.37
CA ASP A 100 -10.52 1.51 11.08
C ASP A 100 -10.78 0.67 12.35
N TYR A 101 -9.77 0.66 13.24
CA TYR A 101 -9.85 0.03 14.55
C TYR A 101 -9.67 1.07 15.65
N PRO A 102 -10.18 0.80 16.86
CA PRO A 102 -9.82 1.60 18.03
C PRO A 102 -8.31 1.58 18.29
N ALA A 103 -7.73 2.73 18.66
CA ALA A 103 -6.30 2.79 19.00
C ALA A 103 -5.90 1.84 20.14
N SER A 104 -6.82 1.53 21.05
CA SER A 104 -6.61 0.59 22.17
C SER A 104 -6.36 -0.85 21.74
N THR A 105 -6.71 -1.23 20.51
CA THR A 105 -6.43 -2.56 19.95
C THR A 105 -5.27 -2.53 18.96
N GLY A 106 -4.61 -1.38 18.81
CA GLY A 106 -3.68 -1.14 17.71
C GLY A 106 -4.45 -0.87 16.41
N ASN A 107 -4.17 0.26 15.79
CA ASN A 107 -4.86 0.69 14.56
C ASN A 107 -3.90 1.27 13.52
N SER A 108 -2.59 1.08 13.69
CA SER A 108 -1.59 1.62 12.79
C SER A 108 -0.34 0.76 12.70
N ILE A 109 0.26 0.72 11.52
CA ILE A 109 1.64 0.25 11.30
C ILE A 109 2.48 1.48 11.01
N CYS A 110 3.48 1.77 11.85
CA CYS A 110 4.35 2.93 11.68
C CYS A 110 5.78 2.52 11.36
N LEU A 111 6.47 3.32 10.55
CA LEU A 111 7.90 3.20 10.37
C LEU A 111 8.64 3.48 11.68
N GLU A 112 9.51 2.56 12.07
CA GLU A 112 10.41 2.69 13.21
C GLU A 112 11.82 2.90 12.69
N SER A 113 12.44 4.04 13.01
CA SER A 113 13.75 4.42 12.46
C SER A 113 13.81 4.33 10.92
N GLY A 114 12.73 4.71 10.25
CA GLY A 114 12.60 4.71 8.78
C GLY A 114 12.40 3.34 8.15
N ARG A 115 12.10 2.30 8.94
CA ARG A 115 11.88 0.93 8.47
C ARG A 115 10.55 0.37 8.97
N LEU A 116 9.96 -0.53 8.20
CA LEU A 116 8.78 -1.29 8.65
C LEU A 116 9.16 -2.21 9.83
N PRO A 117 8.36 -2.23 10.90
CA PRO A 117 8.62 -3.06 12.07
C PRO A 117 8.43 -4.55 11.73
N VAL A 118 9.19 -5.44 12.35
CA VAL A 118 9.07 -6.89 12.07
C VAL A 118 7.70 -7.43 12.46
N GLN A 119 7.08 -6.86 13.48
CA GLN A 119 5.70 -7.14 13.89
C GLN A 119 4.99 -5.82 14.14
N ALA A 120 3.68 -5.79 13.90
CA ALA A 120 2.85 -4.63 14.21
C ALA A 120 1.63 -5.06 15.00
N TRP A 121 1.16 -4.22 15.91
CA TRP A 121 -0.04 -4.51 16.70
C TRP A 121 -1.27 -3.88 16.05
N ILE A 122 -2.20 -4.70 15.58
CA ILE A 122 -3.38 -4.28 14.81
C ILE A 122 -4.55 -5.17 15.19
N ASP A 123 -5.69 -4.59 15.53
CA ASP A 123 -6.93 -5.32 15.82
C ASP A 123 -6.74 -6.43 16.89
N GLY A 124 -5.93 -6.15 17.91
CA GLY A 124 -5.60 -7.10 18.96
C GLY A 124 -4.65 -8.24 18.54
N ALA A 125 -4.21 -8.28 17.28
CA ALA A 125 -3.29 -9.26 16.73
C ALA A 125 -1.88 -8.68 16.51
N LEU A 126 -0.87 -9.56 16.39
CA LEU A 126 0.53 -9.22 16.12
C LEU A 126 0.99 -9.82 14.79
N PRO A 127 0.48 -9.35 13.64
CA PRO A 127 0.97 -9.80 12.34
C PRO A 127 2.47 -9.57 12.18
N THR A 128 3.11 -10.55 11.57
CA THR A 128 4.54 -10.52 11.22
C THR A 128 4.71 -10.00 9.80
N LEU A 129 5.78 -9.24 9.59
CA LEU A 129 6.22 -8.76 8.29
C LEU A 129 6.86 -9.91 7.50
N PHE A 130 6.33 -10.16 6.31
CA PHE A 130 6.90 -11.07 5.32
C PHE A 130 7.63 -10.27 4.24
N ARG A 131 8.72 -10.80 3.71
CA ARG A 131 9.55 -10.18 2.65
C ARG A 131 9.94 -11.23 1.63
#